data_AF-A0AAD8EKV9-F1
#
_entry.id   AF-A0AAD8EKV9-F1
#
_cell.length_a   1.000
_cell.length_b   1.000
_cell.length_c   1.000
_cell.angle_alpha   90.00
_cell.angle_beta   90.00
_cell.angle_gamma   90.00
#
_symmetry.space_group_name_H-M   'P 1'
#
loop_
_entity.id
_entity.type
_entity.pdbx_description
1 polymer ?
#
loop_
_entity_poly.entity_id
_entity_poly.type
_entity_poly.pdbx_seq_one_letter_code
_entity_poly.pdbx_strand_id
1 'polypeptide(L)'
;DGGLAPPPRKKSRTLDATMQQAANGCTQRNGVSEDHSASSSQQNGTELTYSAKIIDKTNQDIVRLIGQHLKTIGLNRTADLLMQESGCRLDHPAAAKFRQHVMDGDWNK
;
A
#
# COMPACT_ATOMS: atom_id res chain seq x y z
N ASP A 1 7.12 -5.57 36.70
CA ASP A 1 5.95 -4.90 36.11
C ASP A 1 6.45 -3.96 35.01
N GLY A 2 6.57 -4.50 33.79
CA GLY A 2 7.29 -3.86 32.68
C GLY A 2 6.32 -3.12 31.78
N GLY A 3 6.10 -1.83 32.05
CA GLY A 3 5.22 -0.99 31.23
C GLY A 3 5.82 -0.73 29.85
N LEU A 4 5.23 -1.32 28.81
CA LEU A 4 5.54 -1.02 27.41
C LEU A 4 5.16 0.45 27.13
N ALA A 5 6.13 1.22 26.64
CA ALA A 5 5.93 2.63 26.32
C ALA A 5 4.86 2.79 25.22
N PRO A 6 3.93 3.74 25.37
CA PRO A 6 2.85 3.94 24.40
C PRO A 6 3.40 4.43 23.05
N PRO A 7 2.71 4.12 21.93
CA PRO A 7 3.15 4.54 20.61
C PRO A 7 3.25 6.06 20.49
N PRO A 8 4.19 6.58 19.67
CA PRO A 8 4.41 8.01 19.52
C PRO A 8 3.14 8.71 18.99
N ARG A 9 2.56 9.59 19.81
CA ARG A 9 1.37 10.37 19.47
C ARG A 9 1.76 11.60 18.66
N LYS A 10 1.04 11.89 17.57
CA LYS A 10 1.12 13.18 16.87
C LYS A 10 0.82 14.32 17.86
N LYS A 11 1.71 15.31 17.96
CA LYS A 11 1.46 16.55 18.73
C LYS A 11 0.39 17.39 18.03
N SER A 12 -0.78 17.52 18.62
CA SER A 12 -1.79 18.50 18.21
C SER A 12 -1.30 19.90 18.54
N ARG A 13 -1.36 20.81 17.56
CA ARG A 13 -1.06 22.23 17.75
C ARG A 13 -2.28 22.89 18.41
N THR A 14 -2.14 23.36 19.65
CA THR A 14 -3.14 24.19 20.34
C THR A 14 -3.14 25.58 19.71
N LEU A 15 -4.31 26.05 19.27
CA LEU A 15 -4.56 27.45 18.91
C LEU A 15 -5.72 27.91 19.81
N ASP A 16 -5.47 28.93 20.62
CA ASP A 16 -6.43 29.56 21.52
C ASP A 16 -7.66 30.10 20.76
N ALA A 17 -8.81 30.05 21.44
CA ALA A 17 -10.14 30.30 20.90
C ALA A 17 -10.48 31.80 20.78
N THR A 18 -11.08 32.17 19.64
CA THR A 18 -12.06 33.27 19.56
C THR A 18 -13.27 32.79 18.75
N MET A 19 -14.46 33.07 19.30
CA MET A 19 -15.79 32.65 18.83
C MET A 19 -16.12 33.13 17.41
N GLN A 20 -16.69 32.24 16.59
CA GLN A 20 -17.70 32.60 15.60
C GLN A 20 -18.63 31.40 15.39
N GLN A 21 -19.86 31.48 15.90
CA GLN A 21 -20.93 30.53 15.57
C GLN A 21 -21.48 30.87 14.19
N ALA A 22 -21.41 29.90 13.28
CA ALA A 22 -22.31 29.75 12.14
C ALA A 22 -22.58 28.26 11.97
N ALA A 23 -23.82 27.84 12.24
CA ALA A 23 -24.28 26.49 11.98
C ALA A 23 -24.50 26.32 10.48
N ASN A 24 -23.70 25.48 9.83
CA ASN A 24 -24.01 24.86 8.54
C ASN A 24 -23.51 23.40 8.61
N GLY A 25 -24.43 22.49 8.92
CA GLY A 25 -24.15 21.06 8.85
C GLY A 25 -23.95 20.65 7.40
N CYS A 26 -22.71 20.42 6.98
CA CYS A 26 -22.41 19.72 5.74
C CYS A 26 -22.00 18.28 6.08
N THR A 27 -23.01 17.48 6.42
CA THR A 27 -22.96 16.04 6.18
C THR A 27 -23.18 15.82 4.69
N GLN A 28 -22.15 15.39 3.97
CA GLN A 28 -22.30 14.43 2.88
C GLN A 28 -20.94 13.84 2.46
N ARG A 29 -20.83 12.53 2.67
CA ARG A 29 -19.91 11.63 1.97
C ARG A 29 -20.16 11.73 0.47
N ASN A 30 -19.12 12.00 -0.30
CA ASN A 30 -18.71 11.26 -1.50
C ASN A 30 -17.67 12.09 -2.25
N GLY A 31 -16.48 11.53 -2.39
CA GLY A 31 -15.43 12.02 -3.27
C GLY A 31 -14.96 10.89 -4.17
N VAL A 32 -15.86 10.37 -5.00
CA VAL A 32 -15.47 9.70 -6.24
C VAL A 32 -15.44 10.80 -7.30
N SER A 33 -14.27 11.09 -7.83
CA SER A 33 -14.11 11.92 -9.01
C SER A 33 -13.05 11.26 -9.87
N GLU A 34 -13.55 10.43 -10.78
CA GLU A 34 -12.96 10.17 -12.08
C GLU A 34 -12.87 11.52 -12.83
N ASP A 35 -11.73 11.84 -13.43
CA ASP A 35 -11.61 12.26 -14.84
C ASP A 35 -10.12 12.51 -15.20
N HIS A 36 -9.88 12.58 -16.49
CA HIS A 36 -8.74 12.13 -17.26
C HIS A 36 -7.63 13.17 -17.51
N SER A 37 -6.47 12.60 -17.88
CA SER A 37 -5.54 13.05 -18.94
C SER A 37 -4.61 14.26 -18.75
N ALA A 38 -3.31 13.98 -18.88
CA ALA A 38 -2.41 14.77 -19.71
C ALA A 38 -1.37 13.87 -20.43
N SER A 39 -1.48 13.88 -21.77
CA SER A 39 -0.54 13.38 -22.81
C SER A 39 0.82 14.12 -22.72
N SER A 40 1.99 13.73 -23.23
CA SER A 40 2.41 13.07 -24.47
C SER A 40 3.94 12.88 -24.40
N SER A 41 4.48 11.79 -24.96
CA SER A 41 5.72 11.82 -25.76
C SER A 41 5.85 10.52 -26.54
N GLN A 42 5.79 10.64 -27.87
CA GLN A 42 5.98 9.61 -28.87
C GLN A 42 7.38 9.00 -28.77
N GLN A 43 7.49 7.68 -28.63
CA GLN A 43 8.66 6.91 -29.09
C GLN A 43 8.20 5.58 -29.68
N ASN A 44 8.57 5.39 -30.95
CA ASN A 44 8.20 4.27 -31.79
C ASN A 44 9.14 3.09 -31.49
N GLY A 45 8.64 2.06 -30.83
CA GLY A 45 9.37 0.82 -30.55
C GLY A 45 8.40 -0.21 -29.98
N THR A 46 8.19 -1.31 -30.70
CA THR A 46 7.35 -2.43 -30.29
C THR A 46 7.94 -3.12 -29.06
N GLU A 47 7.72 -2.57 -27.88
CA GLU A 47 7.72 -3.35 -26.65
C GLU A 47 6.25 -3.56 -26.29
N LEU A 48 5.86 -4.83 -26.11
CA LEU A 48 4.57 -5.17 -25.54
C LEU A 48 4.58 -4.66 -24.10
N THR A 49 4.26 -3.38 -23.89
CA THR A 49 3.79 -2.89 -22.61
C THR A 49 2.49 -3.63 -22.37
N TYR A 50 2.59 -4.79 -21.70
CA TYR A 50 1.46 -5.42 -21.04
C TYR A 50 0.88 -4.33 -20.17
N SER A 51 -0.19 -3.71 -20.66
CA SER A 51 -0.98 -2.76 -19.89
C SER A 51 -1.23 -3.48 -18.58
N ALA A 52 -0.73 -2.90 -17.48
CA ALA A 52 -0.88 -3.48 -16.16
C ALA A 52 -2.38 -3.67 -15.95
N LYS A 53 -2.87 -4.88 -16.23
CA LYS A 53 -4.25 -5.25 -16.02
C LYS A 53 -4.46 -4.92 -14.56
N ILE A 54 -5.44 -4.06 -14.28
CA ILE A 54 -5.81 -3.72 -12.92
C ILE A 54 -6.28 -5.03 -12.28
N ILE A 55 -5.34 -5.73 -11.65
CA ILE A 55 -5.58 -6.96 -10.91
C ILE A 55 -6.32 -6.51 -9.66
N ASP A 56 -7.50 -7.08 -9.45
CA ASP A 56 -8.25 -6.83 -8.22
C ASP A 56 -7.46 -7.34 -7.00
N LYS A 57 -7.87 -6.91 -5.81
CA LYS A 57 -7.13 -7.21 -4.59
C LYS A 57 -7.00 -8.72 -4.35
N THR A 58 -8.07 -9.47 -4.64
CA THR A 58 -8.13 -10.93 -4.47
C THR A 58 -7.16 -11.65 -5.42
N ASN A 59 -7.16 -11.31 -6.71
CA ASN A 59 -6.22 -11.87 -7.68
C ASN A 59 -4.78 -11.51 -7.30
N GLN A 60 -4.53 -10.32 -6.73
CA GLN A 60 -3.22 -9.95 -6.21
C GLN A 60 -2.79 -10.84 -5.04
N ASP A 61 -3.70 -11.15 -4.12
CA ASP A 61 -3.45 -12.06 -3.00
C ASP A 61 -3.19 -13.48 -3.50
N ILE A 62 -3.98 -13.97 -4.45
CA ILE A 62 -3.79 -15.29 -5.08
C ILE A 62 -2.41 -15.39 -5.75
N VAL A 63 -2.06 -14.40 -6.56
CA VAL A 63 -0.75 -14.32 -7.23
C VAL A 63 0.38 -14.32 -6.20
N ARG A 64 0.23 -13.55 -5.11
CA ARG A 64 1.20 -13.54 -4.00
C ARG A 64 1.30 -14.90 -3.31
N LEU A 65 0.19 -15.60 -3.08
CA LEU A 65 0.18 -16.95 -2.49
C LEU A 65 0.94 -17.95 -3.37
N ILE A 66 0.68 -17.93 -4.68
CA ILE A 66 1.38 -18.80 -5.65
C ILE A 66 2.88 -18.46 -5.68
N GLY A 67 3.23 -17.18 -5.78
CA GLY A 67 4.62 -16.75 -5.79
C GLY A 67 5.41 -17.18 -4.55
N GLN A 68 4.79 -17.15 -3.38
CA GLN A 68 5.39 -17.66 -2.14
C GLN A 68 5.64 -19.16 -2.21
N HIS A 69 4.64 -19.94 -2.66
CA HIS A 69 4.77 -21.38 -2.77
C HIS A 69 5.90 -21.77 -3.73
N LEU A 70 5.98 -21.12 -4.89
CA LEU A 70 7.04 -21.33 -5.88
C LEU A 70 8.44 -21.10 -5.30
N LYS A 71 8.63 -20.06 -4.48
CA LYS A 71 9.92 -19.82 -3.80
C LYS A 71 10.26 -20.90 -2.78
N THR A 72 9.27 -21.35 -2.00
CA THR A 72 9.46 -22.42 -1.00
C THR A 72 9.92 -23.74 -1.62
N ILE A 73 9.40 -24.09 -2.81
CA ILE A 73 9.79 -25.33 -3.52
C ILE A 73 11.04 -25.15 -4.41
N GLY A 74 11.67 -23.97 -4.39
CA GLY A 74 12.91 -23.69 -5.12
C GLY A 74 12.75 -23.18 -6.56
N LEU A 75 11.53 -22.96 -7.04
CA LEU A 75 11.23 -22.44 -8.38
C LEU A 75 11.33 -20.90 -8.44
N ASN A 76 12.50 -20.38 -8.07
CA ASN A 76 12.73 -18.94 -7.92
C ASN A 76 12.53 -18.17 -9.23
N ARG A 77 13.07 -18.67 -10.35
CA ARG A 77 12.94 -18.03 -11.67
C ARG A 77 11.48 -17.91 -12.10
N THR A 78 10.68 -18.96 -11.86
CA THR A 78 9.24 -18.95 -12.17
C THR A 78 8.50 -17.95 -11.30
N ALA A 79 8.83 -17.88 -10.01
CA ALA A 79 8.24 -16.89 -9.12
C ALA A 79 8.55 -15.46 -9.57
N ASP A 80 9.78 -15.19 -9.99
CA ASP A 80 10.20 -13.86 -10.43
C ASP A 80 9.52 -13.45 -11.76
N LEU A 81 9.42 -14.37 -12.73
CA LEU A 81 8.66 -14.16 -13.97
C LEU A 81 7.17 -13.92 -13.70
N LEU A 82 6.56 -14.71 -12.82
CA LEU A 82 5.15 -14.54 -12.43
C LEU A 82 4.92 -13.13 -11.86
N MET A 83 5.81 -12.65 -10.98
CA MET A 83 5.70 -11.30 -10.40
C MET A 83 5.89 -10.21 -11.46
N GLN A 84 6.83 -10.39 -12.39
CA GLN A 84 7.06 -9.46 -13.50
C GLN A 84 5.84 -9.35 -14.43
N GLU A 85 5.27 -10.49 -14.84
CA GLU A 85 4.14 -10.55 -15.78
C GLU A 85 2.83 -10.07 -15.14
N SER A 86 2.62 -10.38 -13.86
CA SER A 86 1.42 -9.96 -13.13
C SER A 86 1.49 -8.52 -12.61
N GLY A 87 2.65 -7.85 -12.72
CA GLY A 87 2.87 -6.54 -12.11
C GLY A 87 2.74 -6.55 -10.57
N CYS A 88 2.74 -7.74 -9.96
CA CYS A 88 2.59 -7.91 -8.52
C CYS A 88 3.97 -8.02 -7.87
N ARG A 89 4.09 -7.54 -6.64
CA ARG A 89 5.29 -7.75 -5.83
C ARG A 89 4.96 -8.67 -4.67
N LEU A 90 5.84 -9.63 -4.41
CA LEU A 90 5.83 -10.35 -3.14
C LEU A 90 6.10 -9.36 -2.01
N ASP A 91 5.33 -9.48 -0.93
CA ASP A 91 5.55 -8.66 0.26
C ASP A 91 6.98 -8.86 0.78
N HIS A 92 7.65 -7.76 1.09
CA HIS A 92 9.02 -7.84 1.56
C HIS A 92 9.03 -8.53 2.94
N PRO A 93 9.91 -9.50 3.22
CA PRO A 93 10.05 -10.07 4.55
C PRO A 93 10.31 -9.03 5.66
N ALA A 94 10.85 -7.85 5.30
CA ALA A 94 10.95 -6.71 6.19
C ALA A 94 9.58 -6.17 6.64
N ALA A 95 8.56 -6.17 5.77
CA ALA A 95 7.21 -5.76 6.13
C ALA A 95 6.57 -6.73 7.14
N ALA A 96 6.84 -8.03 7.02
CA ALA A 96 6.41 -9.01 8.01
C ALA A 96 7.09 -8.77 9.37
N LYS A 97 8.41 -8.56 9.38
CA LYS A 97 9.16 -8.20 10.60
C LYS A 97 8.70 -6.87 11.19
N PHE A 98 8.43 -5.87 10.36
CA PHE A 98 7.92 -4.58 10.82
C PHE A 98 6.56 -4.72 11.52
N ARG A 99 5.62 -5.46 10.92
CA ARG A 99 4.34 -5.77 11.57
C ARG A 99 4.54 -6.47 12.92
N GLN A 100 5.48 -7.41 12.99
CA GLN A 100 5.83 -8.09 14.24
C GLN A 100 6.34 -7.11 15.30
N HIS A 101 7.36 -6.29 14.99
CA HIS A 101 7.91 -5.31 15.95
C HIS A 101 6.89 -4.27 16.40
N VAL A 102 6.01 -3.80 15.49
CA VAL A 102 4.91 -2.89 15.83
C VAL A 102 3.92 -3.53 16.81
N MET A 103 3.60 -4.83 16.62
CA MET A 103 2.69 -5.56 17.50
C MET A 103 3.32 -5.93 18.84
N ASP A 104 4.62 -6.25 18.84
CA ASP A 104 5.39 -6.59 20.04
C ASP A 104 5.81 -5.35 20.85
N GLY A 105 5.56 -4.14 20.32
CA GLY A 105 5.94 -2.87 20.95
C GLY A 105 7.44 -2.58 20.93
N ASP A 106 8.19 -3.26 20.04
CA ASP A 106 9.64 -3.12 19.90
C ASP A 106 9.96 -1.97 18.93
N TRP A 107 9.73 -0.75 19.38
CA TRP A 107 9.82 0.48 18.56
C TRP A 107 11.25 0.90 18.17
N ASN A 108 12.28 0.24 18.69
CA ASN A 108 13.70 0.59 18.47
C ASN A 108 14.34 -0.18 17.29
N LYS A 109 13.55 -0.93 16.52
CA LYS A 109 13.98 -1.73 15.36
C LYS A 109 13.25 -1.32 14.09
#